data_AF-A0A4Q3WGS6-F1
#
_entry.id   AF-A0A4Q3WGS6-F1
#
_cell.length_a   1.000
_cell.length_b   1.000
_cell.length_c   1.000
_cell.angle_alpha   90.00
_cell.angle_beta   90.00
_cell.angle_gamma   90.00
#
_symmetry.space_group_name_H-M   'P 1'
#
loop_
_entity.id
_entity.type
_entity.pdbx_description
1 polymer ?
#
loop_
_entity_poly.entity_id
_entity_poly.type
_entity_poly.pdbx_seq_one_letter_code
_entity_poly.pdbx_strand_id
1 'polypeptide(L)'
;RFEQAEGSIRWVRSERGPWTAPAEIVRAWAAIRKEVGLDTSVVPYALRHSSIVRGIRAGLPLRLVAALHDTSVAMIERHYGLWITDGLEELAARAVVPLVPALA
;
A
#
# COMPACT_ATOMS: atom_id res chain seq x y z
N ARG A 1 -10.61 18.72 -14.96
CA ARG A 1 -11.89 18.79 -15.70
C ARG A 1 -11.67 18.20 -17.10
N PHE A 2 -12.69 17.66 -17.77
CA PHE A 2 -12.59 17.25 -19.18
C PHE A 2 -13.24 18.31 -20.05
N GLU A 3 -12.55 18.72 -21.10
CA GLU A 3 -13.05 19.67 -22.10
C GLU A 3 -13.03 19.00 -23.46
N GLN A 4 -14.02 19.35 -24.28
CA GLN A 4 -14.07 18.90 -25.65
C GLN A 4 -13.00 19.66 -26.43
N ALA A 5 -12.12 18.93 -27.13
CA ALA A 5 -11.14 19.53 -28.00
C ALA A 5 -11.86 20.30 -29.12
N GLU A 6 -11.43 21.54 -29.36
CA GLU A 6 -12.06 22.41 -30.35
C GLU A 6 -12.14 21.74 -31.73
N GLY A 7 -13.33 21.74 -32.32
CA GLY A 7 -13.58 21.10 -33.62
C GLY A 7 -13.57 19.56 -33.62
N SER A 8 -13.56 18.90 -32.46
CA SER A 8 -13.51 17.43 -32.35
C SER A 8 -14.55 16.88 -31.38
N ILE A 9 -14.98 15.63 -31.56
CA ILE A 9 -15.76 14.89 -30.53
C ILE A 9 -14.88 14.36 -29.39
N ARG A 10 -13.56 14.59 -29.46
CA ARG A 10 -12.59 14.07 -28.49
C ARG A 10 -12.60 14.90 -27.21
N TRP A 11 -12.74 14.23 -26.07
CA TRP A 11 -12.60 14.83 -24.75
C TRP A 11 -11.16 14.69 -24.23
N VAL A 12 -10.59 15.78 -23.75
CA VAL A 12 -9.23 15.84 -23.18
C VAL A 12 -9.27 16.38 -21.76
N ARG A 13 -8.33 15.95 -20.93
CA ARG A 13 -8.20 16.45 -19.55
C ARG A 13 -7.56 17.84 -19.63
N SER A 14 -8.29 18.89 -19.28
CA SER A 14 -7.84 20.27 -19.42
C SER A 14 -6.93 20.73 -18.29
N GLU A 15 -7.07 20.13 -17.11
CA GLU A 15 -6.37 20.58 -15.90
C GLU A 15 -5.89 19.40 -15.05
N ARG A 16 -4.85 19.63 -14.25
CA ARG A 16 -4.48 18.73 -13.16
C ARG A 16 -5.50 18.88 -12.03
N GLY A 17 -5.86 17.76 -11.43
CA GLY A 17 -6.78 17.73 -10.31
C GLY A 17 -6.89 16.32 -9.74
N PRO A 18 -7.61 16.17 -8.61
CA PRO A 18 -7.87 14.87 -8.03
C PRO A 18 -8.62 13.98 -9.04
N TRP A 19 -8.47 12.68 -8.89
CA TRP A 19 -9.39 11.76 -9.56
C TRP A 19 -10.75 11.84 -8.90
N THR A 20 -11.77 11.82 -9.73
CA THR A 20 -13.19 11.87 -9.37
C THR A 20 -13.84 10.50 -9.44
N ALA A 21 -13.29 9.60 -10.26
CA ALA A 21 -13.76 8.22 -10.39
C ALA A 21 -12.61 7.21 -10.25
N PRO A 22 -12.83 6.04 -9.62
CA PRO A 22 -11.81 4.98 -9.52
C PRO A 22 -11.30 4.50 -10.88
N ALA A 23 -12.13 4.55 -11.93
CA ALA A 23 -11.77 4.11 -13.27
C ALA A 23 -10.65 4.96 -13.92
N GLU A 24 -10.39 6.18 -13.43
CA GLU A 24 -9.38 7.07 -13.99
C GLU A 24 -7.95 6.49 -13.92
N ILE A 25 -7.67 5.63 -12.93
CA ILE A 25 -6.35 4.97 -12.80
C ILE A 25 -6.14 3.85 -13.83
N VAL A 26 -7.21 3.22 -14.33
CA VAL A 26 -7.13 1.90 -15.00
C VAL A 26 -6.18 1.92 -16.21
N ARG A 27 -6.27 2.96 -17.05
CA ARG A 27 -5.42 3.09 -18.24
C ARG A 27 -3.96 3.33 -17.88
N ALA A 28 -3.71 4.23 -16.93
CA ALA A 28 -2.36 4.53 -16.46
C ALA A 28 -1.72 3.30 -15.81
N TRP A 29 -2.48 2.56 -15.00
CA TRP A 29 -2.02 1.32 -14.38
C TRP A 29 -1.68 0.25 -15.42
N ALA A 30 -2.53 0.05 -16.44
CA ALA A 30 -2.24 -0.89 -17.52
C ALA A 30 -0.93 -0.54 -18.25
N ALA A 31 -0.69 0.75 -18.50
CA ALA A 31 0.56 1.21 -19.09
C ALA A 31 1.77 0.94 -18.18
N ILE A 32 1.67 1.26 -16.88
CA ILE A 32 2.73 0.98 -15.89
C ILE A 32 3.06 -0.51 -15.87
N ARG A 33 2.05 -1.39 -15.77
CA ARG A 33 2.27 -2.85 -15.74
C ARG A 33 3.00 -3.34 -16.98
N LYS A 34 2.61 -2.86 -18.16
CA LYS A 34 3.26 -3.22 -19.42
C LYS A 34 4.73 -2.78 -19.42
N GLU A 35 5.00 -1.57 -18.97
CA GLU A 35 6.35 -0.99 -18.93
C GLU A 35 7.29 -1.79 -18.00
N VAL A 36 6.78 -2.21 -16.84
CA VAL A 36 7.58 -2.93 -15.84
C VAL A 36 7.43 -4.46 -15.89
N GLY A 37 6.76 -4.99 -16.92
CA GLY A 37 6.60 -6.44 -17.11
C GLY A 37 5.77 -7.16 -16.03
N LEU A 38 4.82 -6.47 -15.40
CA LEU A 38 3.97 -7.06 -14.36
C LEU A 38 2.79 -7.83 -14.95
N ASP A 39 2.41 -8.91 -14.26
CA ASP A 39 1.24 -9.72 -14.61
C ASP A 39 -0.08 -8.91 -14.56
N THR A 40 -1.02 -9.28 -15.43
CA THR A 40 -2.33 -8.61 -15.54
C THR A 40 -3.23 -8.74 -14.31
N SER A 41 -2.97 -9.71 -13.43
CA SER A 41 -3.67 -9.87 -12.15
C SER A 41 -3.21 -8.85 -11.10
N VAL A 42 -2.04 -8.20 -11.28
CA VAL A 42 -1.55 -7.21 -10.31
C VAL A 42 -2.42 -5.97 -10.38
N VAL A 43 -3.12 -5.65 -9.30
CA VAL A 43 -3.99 -4.48 -9.20
C VAL A 43 -3.33 -3.35 -8.39
N PRO A 44 -3.73 -2.07 -8.56
CA PRO A 44 -3.15 -0.97 -7.79
C PRO A 44 -3.28 -1.20 -6.27
N TYR A 45 -4.35 -1.87 -5.84
CA TYR A 45 -4.62 -2.18 -4.43
C TYR A 45 -3.52 -3.07 -3.80
N ALA A 46 -2.77 -3.83 -4.60
CA ALA A 46 -1.62 -4.61 -4.10
C ALA A 46 -0.52 -3.71 -3.50
N LEU A 47 -0.36 -2.47 -4.00
CA LEU A 47 0.59 -1.51 -3.44
C LEU A 47 0.22 -1.11 -2.01
N ARG A 48 -1.08 -0.94 -1.74
CA ARG A 48 -1.59 -0.69 -0.39
C ARG A 48 -1.30 -1.86 0.53
N HIS A 49 -1.60 -3.09 0.10
CA HIS A 49 -1.29 -4.30 0.85
C HIS A 49 0.21 -4.39 1.18
N SER A 50 1.07 -4.20 0.18
CA SER A 50 2.52 -4.23 0.34
C SER A 50 3.02 -3.15 1.30
N SER A 51 2.50 -1.93 1.21
CA SER A 51 2.87 -0.82 2.09
C SER A 51 2.50 -1.07 3.55
N ILE A 52 1.29 -1.59 3.81
CA ILE A 52 0.85 -1.98 5.17
C ILE A 52 1.79 -3.05 5.74
N VAL A 53 2.04 -4.12 5.01
CA VAL A 53 2.92 -5.22 5.47
C VAL A 53 4.33 -4.73 5.73
N ARG A 54 4.90 -3.87 4.89
CA ARG A 54 6.23 -3.28 5.13
C ARG A 54 6.26 -2.43 6.39
N GLY A 55 5.25 -1.60 6.63
CA GLY A 55 5.15 -0.79 7.84
C GLY A 55 5.11 -1.65 9.10
N ILE A 56 4.33 -2.74 9.07
CA ILE A 56 4.24 -3.69 10.18
C ILE A 56 5.59 -4.39 10.39
N ARG A 57 6.21 -4.93 9.34
CA ARG A 57 7.52 -5.61 9.43
C ARG A 57 8.66 -4.69 9.89
N ALA A 58 8.55 -3.38 9.64
CA ALA A 58 9.46 -2.39 10.19
C ALA A 58 9.21 -2.08 11.68
N GLY A 59 8.25 -2.74 12.32
CA GLY A 59 7.90 -2.53 13.72
C GLY A 59 7.11 -1.24 13.99
N LEU A 60 6.50 -0.63 12.96
CA LEU A 60 5.69 0.57 13.17
C LEU A 60 4.44 0.24 13.99
N PRO A 61 4.00 1.13 14.91
CA PRO A 61 2.76 0.92 15.65
C PRO A 61 1.56 0.74 14.72
N LEU A 62 0.71 -0.27 14.97
CA LEU A 62 -0.44 -0.56 14.11
C LEU A 62 -1.38 0.64 13.94
N ARG A 63 -1.55 1.47 14.99
CA ARG A 63 -2.32 2.72 14.92
C ARG A 63 -1.75 3.72 13.91
N LEU A 64 -0.42 3.84 13.83
CA LEU A 64 0.25 4.70 12.86
C LEU A 64 0.05 4.15 11.45
N VAL A 65 0.27 2.84 11.25
CA VAL A 65 0.05 2.20 9.96
C VAL A 65 -1.41 2.38 9.50
N ALA A 66 -2.38 2.21 10.40
CA ALA A 66 -3.79 2.42 10.12
C ALA A 66 -4.09 3.86 9.67
N ALA A 67 -3.56 4.86 10.39
CA ALA A 67 -3.74 6.26 10.06
C ALA A 67 -3.13 6.64 8.69
N LEU A 68 -1.93 6.15 8.38
CA LEU A 68 -1.26 6.39 7.10
C LEU A 68 -2.01 5.82 5.89
N HIS A 69 -2.81 4.80 6.11
CA HIS A 69 -3.54 4.12 5.05
C HIS A 69 -5.04 4.40 5.09
N ASP A 70 -5.54 5.31 5.93
CA ASP A 70 -6.99 5.56 6.03
C ASP A 70 -7.78 4.26 6.25
N THR A 71 -7.43 3.53 7.32
CA THR A 71 -8.11 2.30 7.75
C THR A 71 -8.09 2.17 9.26
N SER A 72 -8.67 1.09 9.78
CA SER A 72 -8.71 0.81 11.22
C SER A 72 -7.74 -0.30 11.59
N VAL A 73 -7.32 -0.30 12.86
CA VAL A 73 -6.52 -1.39 13.44
C VAL A 73 -7.26 -2.72 13.31
N ALA A 74 -8.57 -2.74 13.60
CA ALA A 74 -9.40 -3.94 13.47
C ALA A 74 -9.41 -4.50 12.03
N MET A 75 -9.42 -3.63 11.01
CA MET A 75 -9.30 -4.07 9.62
C MET A 75 -7.93 -4.66 9.31
N ILE A 76 -6.85 -4.07 9.84
CA ILE A 76 -5.50 -4.62 9.68
C ILE A 76 -5.40 -6.00 10.35
N GLU A 77 -5.84 -6.13 11.59
CA GLU A 77 -5.80 -7.40 12.32
C GLU A 77 -6.60 -8.49 11.61
N ARG A 78 -7.78 -8.16 11.08
CA ARG A 78 -8.59 -9.12 10.30
C ARG A 78 -7.91 -9.64 9.05
N HIS A 79 -7.15 -8.80 8.34
CA HIS A 79 -6.58 -9.15 7.03
C HIS A 79 -5.15 -9.68 7.12
N TYR A 80 -4.39 -9.25 8.12
CA TYR A 80 -2.97 -9.57 8.21
C TYR A 80 -2.60 -10.27 9.50
N GLY A 81 -3.48 -10.33 10.52
CA GLY A 81 -3.15 -10.84 11.86
C GLY A 81 -2.39 -12.16 11.86
N LEU A 82 -2.78 -13.11 10.99
CA LEU A 82 -2.11 -14.41 10.85
C LEU A 82 -0.64 -14.30 10.41
N TRP A 83 -0.29 -13.31 9.60
CA TRP A 83 1.03 -13.13 9.00
C TRP A 83 1.90 -12.10 9.73
N ILE A 84 1.32 -11.40 10.72
CA ILE A 84 2.03 -10.40 11.51
C ILE A 84 3.05 -11.07 12.42
N THR A 85 2.75 -12.26 12.96
CA THR A 85 3.63 -12.99 13.89
C THR A 85 4.96 -13.37 13.26
N ASP A 86 4.92 -13.94 12.05
CA ASP A 86 6.10 -14.45 11.35
C ASP A 86 7.11 -13.33 11.02
N GLY A 87 6.61 -12.10 10.85
CA GLY A 87 7.44 -10.94 10.52
C GLY A 87 8.03 -10.20 11.72
N LEU A 88 7.62 -10.54 12.94
CA LEU A 88 7.96 -9.78 14.16
C LEU A 88 8.78 -10.57 15.17
N GLU A 89 9.13 -11.82 14.89
CA GLU A 89 9.94 -12.66 15.78
C GLU A 89 11.26 -11.99 16.18
N GLU A 90 11.95 -11.37 15.22
CA GLU A 90 13.20 -10.67 15.50
C GLU A 90 13.00 -9.39 16.33
N LEU A 91 11.87 -8.70 16.15
CA LEU A 91 11.51 -7.55 16.98
C LEU A 91 11.21 -8.00 18.41
N ALA A 92 10.48 -9.11 18.59
CA ALA A 92 10.20 -9.69 19.89
C ALA A 92 11.48 -10.17 20.58
N ALA A 93 12.38 -10.83 19.85
CA ALA A 93 13.67 -11.29 20.37
C ALA A 93 14.51 -10.15 20.95
N ARG A 94 14.54 -8.98 20.28
CA ARG A 94 15.24 -7.78 20.80
C ARG A 94 14.63 -7.20 22.06
N ALA A 95 13.35 -7.46 22.34
CA ALA A 95 12.67 -6.97 23.52
C ALA A 95 12.83 -7.90 24.75
N VAL A 96 13.35 -9.11 24.55
CA VAL A 96 13.59 -10.05 25.65
C VAL A 96 14.77 -9.56 26.50
N VAL A 97 14.55 -9.43 27.80
CA VAL A 97 15.62 -9.14 28.77
C VAL A 97 16.53 -10.38 28.87
N PRO A 98 17.85 -10.27 28.60
CA PRO A 98 18.75 -11.40 28.74
C PRO A 98 18.80 -11.88 30.19
N LEU A 99 18.53 -13.16 30.41
CA LEU A 99 18.56 -13.79 31.74
C LEU A 99 19.98 -14.22 32.18
N VAL A 100 20.94 -14.12 31.27
CA VAL A 100 22.34 -14.51 31.48
C VAL A 100 23.21 -13.35 31.01
N PRO A 101 24.30 -13.01 31.73
CA PRO A 101 25.22 -11.95 31.30
C PRO A 101 25.72 -12.21 29.88
N ALA A 102 25.82 -11.16 29.06
CA ALA A 102 26.51 -11.24 27.78
C ALA A 102 27.96 -11.67 28.07
N LEU A 103 28.39 -12.79 27.48
CA LEU A 103 29.78 -13.24 27.58
C LEU A 103 30.67 -12.11 27.04
N ALA A 104 31.56 -11.63 27.90
CA ALA A 104 32.52 -10.58 27.61
C ALA A 104 33.55 -11.02 26.56
#